data_AF-A0A7L4Q0E6-F1
#
_entry.id   AF-A0A7L4Q0E6-F1
#
_cell.length_a   1.000
_cell.length_b   1.000
_cell.length_c   1.000
_cell.angle_alpha   90.00
_cell.angle_beta   90.00
_cell.angle_gamma   90.00
#
_symmetry.space_group_name_H-M   'P 1'
#
loop_
_entity.id
_entity.type
_entity.pdbx_description
1 polymer ?
#
loop_
_entity_poly.entity_id
_entity_poly.type
_entity_poly.pdbx_seq_one_letter_code
_entity_poly.pdbx_strand_id
1 'polypeptide(L)' 'MKTSVKPTVIGTRSGYSIRFICPDCQNETSIVFNMPKAFYKQSHEGTCSTCRKRFTILTPGTR' A
#
# COMPACT_ATOMS: atom_id res chain seq x y z
N MET A 1 3.75 24.98 5.02
CA MET A 1 4.05 23.58 5.37
C MET A 1 3.80 22.72 4.13
N LYS A 2 4.85 22.16 3.49
CA LYS A 2 4.64 21.20 2.39
C LYS A 2 4.11 19.91 3.02
N THR A 3 2.79 19.79 3.15
CA THR A 3 2.14 18.50 3.34
C THR A 3 2.54 17.68 2.13
N SER A 4 3.55 16.82 2.30
CA SER A 4 3.90 15.83 1.30
C SER A 4 2.75 14.82 1.30
N VAL A 5 1.68 15.17 0.57
CA VAL A 5 0.50 14.34 0.42
C VAL A 5 0.97 13.12 -0.38
N LYS A 6 1.33 12.06 0.34
CA LYS A 6 1.68 10.79 -0.30
C LYS A 6 0.46 10.33 -1.09
N PRO A 7 0.61 9.99 -2.38
CA PRO A 7 -0.50 9.51 -3.19
C PRO A 7 -1.12 8.27 -2.54
N THR A 8 -2.46 8.23 -2.50
CA THR A 8 -3.23 7.16 -1.88
C THR A 8 -3.67 6.17 -2.94
N VAL A 9 -3.48 4.88 -2.69
CA VAL A 9 -3.87 3.78 -3.59
C VAL A 9 -4.68 2.75 -2.81
N ILE A 10 -5.62 2.10 -3.48
CA ILE A 10 -6.38 1.01 -2.87
C ILE A 10 -5.67 -0.29 -3.20
N GLY A 11 -5.31 -1.05 -2.16
CA GLY A 11 -4.72 -2.36 -2.32
C GLY A 11 -5.77 -3.47 -2.40
N THR A 12 -5.34 -4.69 -2.70
CA THR A 12 -6.14 -5.91 -2.62
C THR A 12 -5.48 -6.88 -1.64
N ARG A 13 -6.28 -7.49 -0.77
CA ARG A 13 -5.79 -8.42 0.26
C ARG A 13 -5.63 -9.82 -0.33
N SER A 14 -4.49 -10.45 -0.07
CA SER A 14 -4.24 -11.86 -0.38
C SER A 14 -3.37 -12.47 0.72
N GLY A 15 -3.94 -13.34 1.57
CA GLY A 15 -3.25 -13.85 2.76
C GLY A 15 -2.82 -12.72 3.70
N TYR A 16 -1.55 -12.70 4.12
CA TYR A 16 -0.92 -11.59 4.83
C TYR A 16 -0.18 -10.61 3.91
N SER A 17 -0.65 -10.45 2.68
CA SER A 17 -0.10 -9.49 1.73
C SER A 17 -1.16 -8.53 1.19
N ILE A 18 -0.74 -7.31 0.89
CA ILE A 18 -1.55 -6.33 0.16
C ILE A 18 -0.85 -6.03 -1.16
N ARG A 19 -1.54 -6.30 -2.27
CA ARG A 19 -1.08 -5.99 -3.64
C ARG A 19 -1.70 -4.68 -4.10
N PHE A 20 -0.98 -3.87 -4.86
CA PHE A 20 -1.49 -2.64 -5.45
C PHE A 20 -0.75 -2.33 -6.75
N ILE A 21 -1.41 -1.64 -7.67
CA ILE A 21 -0.79 -1.15 -8.91
C ILE A 21 -0.23 0.24 -8.62
N CYS A 22 1.05 0.44 -8.92
CA CYS A 22 1.65 1.76 -8.80
C CYS A 22 1.08 2.69 -9.88
N PRO A 23 0.47 3.84 -9.54
CA PRO A 23 -0.13 4.72 -10.54
C PRO A 23 0.90 5.40 -11.45
N ASP A 24 2.16 5.48 -11.02
CA ASP A 24 3.23 6.14 -11.78
C ASP A 24 3.89 5.24 -12.82
N CYS A 25 4.20 3.99 -12.46
CA CYS A 25 4.90 3.06 -13.35
C CYS A 25 4.05 1.88 -13.82
N GLN A 26 2.78 1.82 -13.38
CA GLN A 26 1.80 0.79 -13.70
C GLN A 26 2.22 -0.65 -13.33
N ASN A 27 3.33 -0.82 -12.60
CA ASN A 27 3.75 -2.12 -12.10
C ASN A 27 2.97 -2.54 -10.85
N GLU A 28 2.65 -3.83 -10.79
CA GLU A 28 2.12 -4.45 -9.58
C GLU A 28 3.21 -4.49 -8.50
N THR A 29 2.87 -4.03 -7.30
CA THR A 29 3.72 -4.10 -6.11
C THR A 29 2.95 -4.79 -5.00
N SER A 30 3.65 -5.51 -4.13
CA SER A 30 3.05 -6.14 -2.96
C SER A 30 3.79 -5.75 -1.68
N ILE A 31 3.03 -5.69 -0.59
CA ILE A 31 3.53 -5.51 0.78
C ILE A 31 3.20 -6.79 1.53
N VAL A 32 4.21 -7.44 2.09
CA VAL A 32 4.06 -8.64 2.90
C VAL A 32 4.15 -8.27 4.37
N PHE A 33 3.19 -8.72 5.17
CA PHE A 33 3.12 -8.46 6.60
C PHE A 33 3.50 -9.72 7.38
N ASN A 34 4.55 -9.61 8.19
CA ASN A 34 4.98 -10.73 9.05
C ASN A 34 4.13 -10.86 10.32
N MET A 35 3.34 -9.85 10.66
CA MET A 35 2.45 -9.86 11.82
C MET A 35 1.00 -9.64 11.39
N PRO A 36 0.06 -10.52 11.80
CA PRO A 36 -1.37 -10.34 11.52
C PRO A 36 -1.89 -8.98 11.96
N LYS A 37 -1.48 -8.52 13.14
CA LYS A 37 -1.90 -7.23 13.71
C LYS A 37 -1.53 -6.03 12.85
N ALA A 38 -0.41 -6.10 12.12
CA ALA A 38 -0.01 -5.07 11.18
C ALA A 38 -0.97 -5.06 9.99
N PHE A 39 -1.25 -6.22 9.40
CA PHE A 39 -2.11 -6.37 8.23
C PHE A 39 -3.53 -5.80 8.39
N TYR A 40 -4.13 -5.90 9.58
CA TYR A 40 -5.50 -5.39 9.83
C TYR A 40 -5.60 -3.86 9.99
N LYS A 41 -4.51 -3.10 9.81
CA LYS A 41 -4.59 -1.64 9.77
C LYS A 41 -5.37 -1.17 8.53
N GLN A 42 -6.12 -0.07 8.71
CA GLN A 42 -6.91 0.55 7.64
C GLN A 42 -6.04 1.10 6.51
N SER A 43 -4.85 1.57 6.84
CA SER A 43 -3.88 2.10 5.88
C SER A 43 -2.46 1.68 6.23
N HIS A 44 -1.62 1.64 5.21
CA HIS A 44 -0.24 1.23 5.26
C HIS A 44 0.62 2.16 4.43
N GLU A 45 1.85 2.40 4.87
CA GLU A 45 2.84 3.04 4.01
C GLU A 45 3.58 1.96 3.22
N GLY A 46 3.68 2.16 1.91
CA GLY A 46 4.41 1.26 1.03
C GLY A 46 5.21 2.03 -0.01
N THR A 47 6.20 1.35 -0.56
CA THR A 47 7.06 1.92 -1.59
C THR A 47 6.97 1.03 -2.82
N CYS A 48 6.82 1.64 -4.00
CA CYS A 48 6.87 0.87 -5.23
C CYS A 48 8.28 0.27 -5.40
N SER A 49 8.35 -1.03 -5.69
CA SER A 49 9.63 -1.74 -5.89
C SER A 49 10.38 -1.23 -7.12
N THR A 50 9.67 -0.73 -8.13
CA THR A 50 10.23 -0.23 -9.39
C THR A 50 10.65 1.23 -9.30
N CYS A 51 9.68 2.14 -9.08
CA CYS A 51 9.95 3.59 -9.13
C CYS A 51 10.35 4.21 -7.79
N ARG A 52 10.40 3.40 -6.71
CA ARG A 52 10.80 3.81 -5.34
C ARG A 52 9.97 4.95 -4.73
N LYS A 53 8.84 5.32 -5.34
CA LYS A 53 7.89 6.30 -4.80
C LYS A 53 7.11 5.71 -3.63
N ARG A 54 6.78 6.57 -2.66
CA ARG A 54 6.03 6.23 -1.45
C ARG A 54 4.55 6.49 -1.65
N PHE A 55 3.72 5.56 -1.20
CA PHE A 55 2.27 5.59 -1.31
C PHE A 55 1.63 5.27 0.04
N THR A 56 0.42 5.76 0.23
CA THR A 56 -0.48 5.33 1.30
C THR A 56 -1.42 4.28 0.71
N ILE A 57 -1.25 3.01 1.09
CA ILE A 57 -2.08 1.90 0.63
C ILE A 57 -3.25 1.74 1.59
N LEU A 58 -4.47 1.85 1.09
CA LEU A 58 -5.70 1.58 1.84
C LEU A 58 -6.06 0.10 1.74
N THR A 59 -6.44 -0.48 2.89
CA THR A 59 -6.92 -1.85 2.98
C THR A 59 -8.41 -1.89 2.67
N PRO A 60 -8.89 -2.62 1.65
CA PRO A 60 -10.31 -2.70 1.34
C PRO A 60 -11.05 -3.45 2.45
N GLY A 61 -12.22 -2.93 2.84
CA GLY A 61 -13.15 -3.61 3.75
C GLY A 61 -13.04 -3.28 5.24
N THR A 62 -12.21 -2.31 5.65
CA THR A 62 -12.29 -1.73 7.00
C THR A 62 -13.31 -0.58 7.01
N ARG A 63 -14.59 -0.90 7.19
CA ARG A 63 -15.64 0.05 7.58
C ARG A 63 -15.90 -0.08 9.07
#